data_AF-A0A9W6DHU2-F1
#
_entry.id   AF-A0A9W6DHU2-F1
#
_cell.length_a   1.000
_cell.length_b   1.000
_cell.length_c   1.000
_cell.angle_alpha   90.00
_cell.angle_beta   90.00
_cell.angle_gamma   90.00
#
_symmetry.space_group_name_H-M   'P 1'
#
loop_
_entity.id
_entity.type
_entity.pdbx_description
1 polymer ?
#
loop_
_entity_poly.entity_id
_entity_poly.type
_entity_poly.pdbx_seq_one_letter_code
_entity_poly.pdbx_strand_id
1 'polypeptide(L)'
;MGHSPSLAVASEEPEASATGNSAFANAEEELNNFVGSLICYRMVRLSAIRHWTRWKKYQDLEPDEYIEYYPIRQELGFGKAFEDPKPGATEQSEVDSKGEQTERKKKLYFISHRWLNQVHPDPGGTQLRRVQQLPPHPPVAPLDPGPTSADDAGSTSNISDLPGNGDKSAQKDPASEVLIFYDFSSLPQEPRTEDEKEIFKIGINGLNDILSYMRIVILDNEEYMSRSWCLMEYFIGSFKGSLVLDEKGDDRMHQLQQLAVTPNSAIGWAKSAVAEAEAIRGSRMGNIAMSFFAESFSNSDVTKGTDRQVIEDVFRTFIRDNIRTWTHEPYVGWKPAFLEADQVDRILRGERVRLIDFPETGLPILKIPEEIKTTVPQFPLDSQRDVLEPFWRKNVVLRGCNASARYFLLNDSAAQKEWDMVQKTNIEPWEP
;
A
#
# COMPACT_ATOMS: atom_id res chain seq x y z
N MET A 1 -64.82 -34.56 -7.60
CA MET A 1 -65.47 -33.77 -6.52
C MET A 1 -65.04 -34.37 -5.20
N GLY A 2 -64.21 -33.66 -4.46
CA GLY A 2 -63.72 -34.08 -3.14
C GLY A 2 -62.94 -32.93 -2.53
N HIS A 3 -63.54 -32.27 -1.53
CA HIS A 3 -62.88 -31.25 -0.72
C HIS A 3 -62.18 -31.92 0.46
N SER A 4 -60.89 -31.60 0.64
CA SER A 4 -60.13 -31.88 1.86
C SER A 4 -59.82 -30.58 2.60
N PRO A 5 -59.66 -30.63 3.94
CA PRO A 5 -59.81 -29.49 4.82
C PRO A 5 -58.51 -28.68 4.99
N SER A 6 -58.68 -27.37 5.15
CA SER A 6 -57.62 -26.43 5.51
C SER A 6 -57.25 -26.60 6.99
N LEU A 7 -55.98 -26.91 7.27
CA LEU A 7 -55.37 -26.85 8.60
C LEU A 7 -54.61 -25.53 8.71
N ALA A 8 -55.13 -24.61 9.53
CA ALA A 8 -54.41 -23.44 9.98
C ALA A 8 -53.40 -23.88 11.05
N VAL A 9 -52.11 -23.76 10.75
CA VAL A 9 -51.03 -23.86 11.73
C VAL A 9 -50.50 -22.45 11.95
N ALA A 10 -50.93 -21.84 13.05
CA ALA A 10 -50.31 -20.65 13.61
C ALA A 10 -48.95 -21.07 14.20
N SER A 11 -47.88 -20.66 13.54
CA SER A 11 -46.51 -20.76 14.06
C SER A 11 -46.09 -19.34 14.40
N GLU A 12 -46.17 -18.96 15.67
CA GLU A 12 -45.52 -17.77 16.19
C GLU A 12 -44.02 -18.06 16.27
N GLU A 13 -43.26 -17.62 15.27
CA GLU A 13 -41.81 -17.52 15.38
C GLU A 13 -41.46 -16.31 16.26
N PRO A 14 -40.50 -16.43 17.19
CA PRO A 14 -40.07 -15.30 17.99
C PRO A 14 -39.30 -14.31 17.13
N GLU A 15 -39.80 -13.07 17.08
CA GLU A 15 -39.13 -11.91 16.48
C GLU A 15 -37.76 -11.68 17.15
N ALA A 16 -36.73 -12.33 16.62
CA ALA A 16 -35.36 -12.00 16.92
C ALA A 16 -35.06 -10.64 16.29
N SER A 17 -34.71 -9.68 17.15
CA SER A 17 -34.49 -8.27 16.82
C SER A 17 -33.54 -8.05 15.64
N ALA A 18 -34.11 -7.82 14.45
CA ALA A 18 -33.40 -7.43 13.23
C ALA A 18 -32.92 -5.96 13.22
N THR A 19 -33.12 -5.23 14.33
CA THR A 19 -32.80 -3.80 14.46
C THR A 19 -31.32 -3.47 14.61
N GLY A 20 -30.44 -4.47 14.76
CA GLY A 20 -28.99 -4.27 14.89
C GLY A 20 -28.25 -3.99 13.58
N ASN A 21 -28.73 -4.51 12.44
CA ASN A 21 -27.98 -4.44 11.17
C ASN A 21 -28.40 -3.28 10.25
N SER A 22 -29.58 -2.68 10.43
CA SER A 22 -30.04 -1.60 9.54
C SER A 22 -29.29 -0.28 9.76
N ALA A 23 -28.85 -0.01 10.99
CA ALA A 23 -28.10 1.21 11.29
C ALA A 23 -26.71 1.24 10.63
N PHE A 24 -26.07 0.09 10.47
CA PHE A 24 -24.77 -0.03 9.81
C PHE A 24 -24.88 0.06 8.28
N ALA A 25 -25.88 -0.59 7.69
CA ALA A 25 -26.15 -0.48 6.25
C ALA A 25 -26.42 0.99 5.86
N ASN A 26 -27.18 1.72 6.68
CA ASN A 26 -27.45 3.14 6.43
C ASN A 26 -26.20 4.03 6.59
N ALA A 27 -25.33 3.76 7.56
CA ALA A 27 -24.11 4.55 7.76
C ALA A 27 -23.08 4.31 6.64
N GLU A 28 -23.02 3.09 6.10
CA GLU A 28 -22.19 2.75 4.94
C GLU A 28 -22.74 3.38 3.66
N GLU A 29 -24.06 3.34 3.46
CA GLU A 29 -24.73 4.01 2.34
C GLU A 29 -24.56 5.54 2.42
N GLU A 30 -24.71 6.15 3.59
CA GLU A 30 -24.43 7.57 3.81
C GLU A 30 -22.96 7.91 3.54
N LEU A 31 -22.01 7.12 4.05
CA LEU A 31 -20.58 7.36 3.81
C LEU A 31 -20.23 7.21 2.32
N ASN A 32 -20.79 6.23 1.63
CA ASN A 32 -20.62 6.04 0.18
C ASN A 32 -21.25 7.18 -0.63
N ASN A 33 -22.39 7.71 -0.17
CA ASN A 33 -23.06 8.87 -0.78
C ASN A 33 -22.28 10.18 -0.61
N PHE A 34 -21.51 10.33 0.48
CA PHE A 34 -20.77 11.57 0.77
C PHE A 34 -19.30 11.56 0.34
N VAL A 35 -18.60 10.42 0.44
CA VAL A 35 -17.15 10.31 0.16
C VAL A 35 -16.88 9.83 -1.28
N GLY A 36 -17.93 9.44 -2.01
CA GLY A 36 -17.81 8.65 -3.23
C GLY A 36 -17.51 7.19 -2.89
N SER A 37 -17.77 6.29 -3.84
CA SER A 37 -17.55 4.84 -3.69
C SER A 37 -16.18 4.56 -3.10
N LEU A 38 -16.14 4.14 -1.83
CA LEU A 38 -14.89 3.83 -1.15
C LEU A 38 -14.20 2.68 -1.86
N ILE A 39 -12.90 2.82 -2.06
CA ILE A 39 -12.12 1.78 -2.73
C ILE A 39 -11.96 0.60 -1.77
N CYS A 40 -12.61 -0.51 -2.07
CA CYS A 40 -12.45 -1.77 -1.35
C CYS A 40 -11.50 -2.69 -2.12
N TYR A 41 -10.44 -3.13 -1.45
CA TYR A 41 -9.50 -4.12 -1.98
C TYR A 41 -9.62 -5.42 -1.19
N ARG A 42 -9.50 -6.57 -1.87
CA ARG A 42 -9.31 -7.86 -1.20
C ARG A 42 -7.83 -8.08 -0.88
N MET A 43 -7.49 -7.92 0.38
CA MET A 43 -6.15 -8.14 0.89
C MET A 43 -5.99 -9.60 1.30
N VAL A 44 -5.21 -10.36 0.55
CA VAL A 44 -5.05 -11.80 0.73
C VAL A 44 -4.12 -12.08 1.91
N ARG A 45 -4.48 -13.03 2.76
CA ARG A 45 -3.64 -13.45 3.89
C ARG A 45 -2.47 -14.29 3.38
N LEU A 46 -1.25 -13.99 3.83
CA LEU A 46 -0.08 -14.81 3.48
C LEU A 46 -0.23 -16.26 3.96
N SER A 47 -0.88 -16.47 5.11
CA SER A 47 -1.18 -17.82 5.62
C SER A 47 -2.04 -18.62 4.64
N ALA A 48 -3.02 -18.01 3.98
CA ALA A 48 -3.82 -18.66 2.94
C ALA A 48 -2.98 -18.98 1.70
N ILE A 49 -2.20 -18.01 1.21
CA ILE A 49 -1.32 -18.16 0.04
C ILE A 49 -0.37 -19.34 0.19
N ARG A 50 0.13 -19.64 1.39
CA ARG A 50 1.02 -20.80 1.66
C ARG A 50 0.39 -22.15 1.36
N HIS A 51 -0.93 -22.25 1.39
CA HIS A 51 -1.65 -23.49 1.09
C HIS A 51 -2.18 -23.55 -0.35
N TRP A 52 -2.02 -22.47 -1.11
CA TRP A 52 -2.46 -22.42 -2.50
C TRP A 52 -1.54 -23.23 -3.41
N THR A 53 -2.15 -23.93 -4.35
CA THR A 53 -1.45 -24.63 -5.44
C THR A 53 -1.33 -23.78 -6.70
N ARG A 54 -2.15 -22.73 -6.82
CA ARG A 54 -2.18 -21.74 -7.90
C ARG A 54 -2.74 -20.41 -7.38
N TRP A 55 -2.44 -19.31 -8.06
CA TRP A 55 -3.12 -18.05 -7.77
C TRP A 55 -4.61 -18.17 -8.02
N LYS A 56 -5.40 -17.65 -7.08
CA LYS A 56 -6.85 -17.57 -7.19
C LYS A 56 -7.25 -16.22 -7.76
N LYS A 57 -8.27 -16.20 -8.62
CA LYS A 57 -8.89 -14.94 -9.03
C LYS A 57 -9.57 -14.31 -7.84
N TYR A 58 -9.78 -13.00 -7.91
CA TYR A 58 -10.63 -12.26 -6.98
C TYR A 58 -11.94 -12.98 -6.65
N GLN A 59 -12.65 -13.48 -7.66
CA GLN A 59 -13.95 -14.16 -7.47
C GLN A 59 -13.83 -15.56 -6.85
N ASP A 60 -12.66 -16.19 -6.90
CA ASP A 60 -12.42 -17.55 -6.42
C ASP A 60 -11.90 -17.58 -4.97
N LEU A 61 -11.77 -16.41 -4.33
CA LEU A 61 -11.29 -16.31 -2.94
C LEU A 61 -12.39 -16.71 -1.95
N GLU A 62 -12.03 -17.59 -1.02
CA GLU A 62 -12.89 -17.93 0.10
C GLU A 62 -12.83 -16.82 1.18
N PRO A 63 -13.91 -16.58 1.94
CA PRO A 63 -13.96 -15.48 2.92
C PRO A 63 -12.87 -15.49 3.99
N ASP A 64 -12.31 -16.65 4.33
CA ASP A 64 -11.22 -16.78 5.30
C ASP A 64 -9.83 -16.48 4.71
N GLU A 65 -9.71 -16.39 3.38
CA GLU A 65 -8.44 -16.18 2.67
C GLU A 65 -8.07 -14.72 2.51
N TYR A 66 -9.02 -13.80 2.68
CA TYR A 66 -8.81 -12.38 2.50
C TYR A 66 -9.41 -11.55 3.63
N ILE A 67 -9.12 -10.25 3.60
CA ILE A 67 -9.90 -9.23 4.30
C ILE A 67 -10.27 -8.12 3.32
N GLU A 68 -11.40 -7.46 3.56
CA GLU A 68 -11.75 -6.23 2.86
C GLU A 68 -10.97 -5.07 3.46
N TYR A 69 -10.34 -4.28 2.60
CA TYR A 69 -9.47 -3.17 3.00
C TYR A 69 -9.86 -1.87 2.31
N TYR A 70 -10.05 -0.83 3.12
CA TYR A 70 -10.50 0.49 2.71
C TYR A 70 -9.45 1.55 3.11
N PRO A 71 -8.56 2.00 2.19
CA PRO A 71 -7.43 2.87 2.54
C PRO A 71 -7.84 4.20 3.20
N ILE A 72 -8.91 4.84 2.69
CA ILE A 72 -9.39 6.15 3.14
C ILE A 72 -9.80 6.13 4.63
N ARG A 73 -10.36 5.02 5.13
CA ARG A 73 -10.77 4.91 6.55
C ARG A 73 -9.58 4.94 7.50
N GLN A 74 -8.39 4.50 7.06
CA GLN A 74 -7.19 4.52 7.89
C GLN A 74 -6.62 5.94 8.08
N GLU A 75 -6.81 6.81 7.10
CA GLU A 75 -6.25 8.17 7.09
C GLU A 75 -6.97 9.11 8.07
N LEU A 76 -8.26 8.88 8.34
CA LEU A 76 -9.11 9.82 9.05
C LEU A 76 -9.09 9.67 10.58
N GLY A 77 -8.40 8.65 11.11
CA GLY A 77 -8.29 8.45 12.56
C GLY A 77 -9.63 8.34 13.28
N PHE A 78 -10.74 8.07 12.58
CA PHE A 78 -12.09 7.86 13.13
C PHE A 78 -12.19 6.51 13.85
N GLY A 79 -11.30 6.27 14.81
CA GLY A 79 -11.35 5.15 15.72
C GLY A 79 -12.63 5.17 16.56
N LYS A 80 -13.69 4.58 16.01
CA LYS A 80 -13.99 3.20 16.40
C LYS A 80 -13.58 2.32 15.23
N ALA A 81 -12.95 1.18 15.52
CA ALA A 81 -12.68 0.17 14.50
C ALA A 81 -13.97 -0.01 13.67
N PHE A 82 -13.83 -0.09 12.35
CA PHE A 82 -14.84 -0.82 11.60
C PHE A 82 -15.00 -2.13 12.34
N GLU A 83 -16.16 -2.35 12.97
CA GLU A 83 -16.50 -3.65 13.51
C GLU A 83 -16.56 -4.54 12.28
N ASP A 84 -15.45 -5.24 12.05
CA ASP A 84 -15.32 -6.25 11.00
C ASP A 84 -16.63 -7.04 11.03
N PRO A 85 -17.46 -7.04 9.97
CA PRO A 85 -18.77 -7.67 9.98
C PRO A 85 -18.53 -9.15 10.20
N LYS A 86 -18.58 -9.55 11.47
CA LYS A 86 -18.00 -10.77 12.05
C LYS A 86 -17.50 -11.72 10.97
N PRO A 87 -16.24 -11.61 10.49
CA PRO A 87 -15.64 -12.75 9.84
C PRO A 87 -15.77 -13.88 10.87
N GLY A 88 -16.11 -15.09 10.45
CA GLY A 88 -16.38 -16.23 11.34
C GLY A 88 -15.26 -16.63 12.31
N ALA A 89 -14.20 -15.82 12.45
CA ALA A 89 -13.16 -15.89 13.44
C ALA A 89 -13.09 -14.57 14.23
N THR A 90 -13.84 -14.48 15.34
CA THR A 90 -13.62 -13.42 16.35
C THR A 90 -12.22 -13.59 16.92
N GLU A 91 -11.24 -12.84 16.41
CA GLU A 91 -9.90 -12.77 17.01
C GLU A 91 -10.06 -12.14 18.40
N GLN A 92 -9.89 -12.95 19.45
CA GLN A 92 -9.91 -12.45 20.83
C GLN A 92 -8.69 -11.55 21.02
N SER A 93 -8.92 -10.23 21.16
CA SER A 93 -7.87 -9.29 21.56
C SER A 93 -7.28 -9.75 22.89
N GLU A 94 -6.00 -10.12 22.89
CA GLU A 94 -5.25 -10.39 24.11
C GLU A 94 -5.20 -9.09 24.92
N VAL A 95 -5.92 -9.07 26.04
CA VAL A 95 -5.82 -7.99 27.02
C VAL A 95 -4.52 -8.22 27.78
N ASP A 96 -3.54 -7.32 27.63
CA ASP A 96 -2.34 -7.30 28.48
C ASP A 96 -2.80 -7.37 29.95
N SER A 97 -2.03 -8.01 30.83
CA SER A 97 -2.08 -7.83 32.29
C SER A 97 -2.31 -6.37 32.80
N LYS A 98 -2.05 -5.35 31.98
CA LYS A 98 -2.35 -3.93 32.25
C LYS A 98 -3.71 -3.42 31.73
N GLY A 99 -4.52 -4.27 31.09
CA GLY A 99 -5.79 -3.87 30.49
C GLY A 99 -5.64 -3.17 29.12
N GLU A 100 -4.42 -2.97 28.62
CA GLU A 100 -4.21 -2.35 27.31
C GLU A 100 -4.30 -3.42 26.20
N GLN A 101 -5.28 -3.25 25.31
CA GLN A 101 -5.37 -4.00 24.07
C GLN A 101 -4.32 -3.44 23.09
N THR A 102 -3.17 -4.11 23.00
CA THR A 102 -2.23 -3.82 21.91
C THR A 102 -2.66 -4.59 20.66
N GLU A 103 -3.46 -3.96 19.80
CA GLU A 103 -3.70 -4.50 18.46
C GLU A 103 -2.36 -4.62 17.72
N ARG A 104 -2.01 -5.85 17.34
CA ARG A 104 -0.84 -6.08 16.50
C ARG A 104 -1.12 -5.49 15.12
N LYS A 105 -0.24 -4.58 14.69
CA LYS A 105 -0.36 -3.94 13.37
C LYS A 105 -0.09 -4.97 12.28
N LYS A 106 -1.09 -5.23 11.45
CA LYS A 106 -0.94 -6.05 10.23
C LYS A 106 0.09 -5.43 9.29
N LYS A 107 0.89 -6.25 8.64
CA LYS A 107 1.89 -5.82 7.65
C LYS A 107 1.27 -5.90 6.26
N LEU A 108 1.37 -4.81 5.51
CA LEU A 108 0.82 -4.72 4.15
C LEU A 108 1.94 -4.82 3.12
N TYR A 109 1.82 -5.76 2.18
CA TYR A 109 2.73 -5.91 1.06
C TYR A 109 2.00 -5.83 -0.26
N PHE A 110 2.57 -5.10 -1.21
CA PHE A 110 2.14 -5.05 -2.59
C PHE A 110 3.08 -5.90 -3.43
N ILE A 111 2.55 -6.93 -4.09
CA ILE A 111 3.34 -7.80 -4.96
C ILE A 111 3.25 -7.28 -6.39
N SER A 112 4.30 -6.58 -6.79
CA SER A 112 4.45 -6.13 -8.17
C SER A 112 5.08 -7.25 -9.00
N HIS A 113 4.43 -7.58 -10.10
CA HIS A 113 4.83 -8.68 -10.96
C HIS A 113 4.35 -8.45 -12.38
N ARG A 114 4.96 -9.19 -13.31
CA ARG A 114 4.51 -9.24 -14.70
C ARG A 114 3.54 -10.39 -14.89
N TRP A 115 2.44 -10.14 -15.59
CA TRP A 115 1.59 -11.18 -16.14
C TRP A 115 2.34 -11.99 -17.20
N LEU A 116 2.56 -13.28 -16.96
CA LEU A 116 3.29 -14.17 -17.86
C LEU A 116 2.47 -14.55 -19.10
N ASN A 117 1.14 -14.49 -19.03
CA ASN A 117 0.27 -14.62 -20.20
C ASN A 117 -1.02 -13.78 -20.01
N GLN A 118 -1.85 -13.68 -21.06
CA GLN A 118 -3.07 -12.85 -21.06
C GLN A 118 -4.20 -13.37 -20.17
N VAL A 119 -4.16 -14.65 -19.77
CA VAL A 119 -5.26 -15.34 -19.07
C VAL A 119 -4.99 -15.45 -17.57
N HIS A 120 -3.73 -15.66 -17.20
CA HIS A 120 -3.31 -15.93 -15.84
C HIS A 120 -1.90 -15.35 -15.62
N PRO A 121 -1.68 -14.61 -14.52
CA PRO A 121 -0.42 -13.92 -14.29
C PRO A 121 0.75 -14.89 -14.10
N ASP A 122 0.52 -16.05 -13.49
CA ASP A 122 1.56 -17.04 -13.19
C ASP A 122 1.08 -18.49 -13.39
N PRO A 123 0.94 -18.97 -14.65
CA PRO A 123 0.41 -20.30 -14.93
C PRO A 123 1.29 -21.44 -14.39
N GLY A 124 2.60 -21.20 -14.22
CA GLY A 124 3.56 -22.18 -13.71
C GLY A 124 3.72 -22.17 -12.18
N GLY A 125 3.05 -21.25 -11.48
CA GLY A 125 3.15 -21.08 -10.03
C GLY A 125 4.54 -20.62 -9.54
N THR A 126 5.38 -20.09 -10.43
CA THR A 126 6.74 -19.67 -10.06
C THR A 126 6.73 -18.43 -9.17
N GLN A 127 5.88 -17.46 -9.49
CA GLN A 127 5.69 -16.27 -8.66
C GLN A 127 4.99 -16.63 -7.34
N LEU A 128 4.00 -17.53 -7.38
CA LEU A 128 3.33 -18.04 -6.18
C LEU A 128 4.33 -18.62 -5.18
N ARG A 129 5.21 -19.53 -5.64
CA ARG A 129 6.24 -20.15 -4.80
C ARG A 129 7.18 -19.12 -4.16
N ARG A 130 7.53 -18.04 -4.88
CA ARG A 130 8.32 -16.94 -4.32
C ARG A 130 7.56 -16.20 -3.22
N VAL A 131 6.28 -15.88 -3.43
CA VAL A 131 5.45 -15.22 -2.41
C VAL A 131 5.27 -16.10 -1.17
N GLN A 132 5.08 -17.41 -1.34
CA GLN A 132 4.96 -18.36 -0.22
C GLN A 132 6.21 -18.39 0.68
N GLN A 133 7.37 -18.02 0.13
CA GLN A 133 8.63 -17.93 0.86
C GLN A 133 8.83 -16.60 1.61
N LEU A 134 7.93 -15.62 1.47
CA LEU A 134 8.04 -14.37 2.22
C LEU A 134 7.92 -14.61 3.73
N PRO A 135 8.68 -13.84 4.55
CA PRO A 135 8.57 -13.90 5.99
C PRO A 135 7.25 -13.30 6.47
N PRO A 136 6.81 -13.64 7.69
CA PRO A 136 7.53 -14.44 8.69
C PRO A 136 7.29 -15.95 8.53
N HIS A 137 8.34 -16.74 8.57
CA HIS A 137 8.21 -18.19 8.73
C HIS A 137 7.92 -18.53 10.19
N PRO A 138 7.11 -19.57 10.48
CA PRO A 138 7.07 -20.12 11.81
C PRO A 138 8.51 -20.45 12.22
N PRO A 139 8.92 -20.18 13.47
CA PRO A 139 10.20 -20.66 13.95
C PRO A 139 10.21 -22.18 13.71
N VAL A 140 11.12 -22.64 12.85
CA VAL A 140 11.33 -24.08 12.67
C VAL A 140 11.76 -24.55 14.04
N ALA A 141 10.85 -25.22 14.77
CA ALA A 141 11.18 -25.82 16.04
C ALA A 141 12.47 -26.60 15.80
N PRO A 142 13.53 -26.38 16.61
CA PRO A 142 14.74 -27.16 16.48
C PRO A 142 14.30 -28.61 16.37
N LEU A 143 14.62 -29.26 15.24
CA LEU A 143 14.44 -30.69 15.10
C LEU A 143 15.32 -31.26 16.20
N ASP A 144 14.75 -31.46 17.37
CA ASP A 144 15.43 -32.02 18.52
C ASP A 144 15.97 -33.33 17.96
N PRO A 145 17.31 -33.49 17.83
CA PRO A 145 17.88 -34.73 17.36
C PRO A 145 17.65 -35.70 18.51
N GLY A 146 16.44 -36.26 18.55
CA GLY A 146 16.02 -37.17 19.59
C GLY A 146 17.11 -38.24 19.70
N PRO A 147 17.57 -38.56 20.93
CA PRO A 147 18.57 -39.60 21.10
C PRO A 147 18.00 -40.85 20.44
N THR A 148 18.73 -41.38 19.46
CA THR A 148 18.49 -42.70 18.88
C THR A 148 18.67 -43.74 19.99
N SER A 149 17.64 -43.90 20.80
CA SER A 149 17.50 -45.00 21.73
C SER A 149 16.99 -46.18 20.93
N ALA A 150 17.93 -46.95 20.41
CA ALA A 150 17.68 -48.36 20.20
C ALA A 150 17.26 -48.97 21.55
N ASP A 151 16.35 -49.93 21.51
CA ASP A 151 15.88 -50.74 22.63
C ASP A 151 14.76 -50.12 23.48
N ASP A 152 13.50 -50.37 23.09
CA ASP A 152 12.63 -51.07 24.04
C ASP A 152 11.45 -51.78 23.36
N ALA A 153 11.35 -53.07 23.63
CA ALA A 153 10.35 -53.97 23.10
C ALA A 153 9.25 -54.17 24.14
N GLY A 154 8.06 -53.66 23.83
CA GLY A 154 6.80 -54.17 24.37
C GLY A 154 6.30 -53.48 25.64
N SER A 155 5.27 -52.64 25.48
CA SER A 155 4.23 -52.58 26.51
C SER A 155 2.92 -52.02 25.93
N THR A 156 1.85 -52.76 26.22
CA THR A 156 0.48 -52.60 25.77
C THR A 156 -0.28 -51.52 26.55
N SER A 157 -1.19 -50.87 25.82
CA SER A 157 -2.49 -50.32 26.27
C SER A 157 -2.51 -49.31 27.42
N ASN A 158 -2.89 -48.07 27.10
CA ASN A 158 -4.03 -47.40 27.73
C ASN A 158 -4.51 -46.24 26.84
N ILE A 159 -5.62 -46.48 26.13
CA ILE A 159 -6.41 -45.46 25.45
C ILE A 159 -7.25 -44.79 26.52
N SER A 160 -6.84 -43.59 26.95
CA SER A 160 -7.63 -42.72 27.82
C SER A 160 -8.22 -41.60 26.98
N ASP A 161 -9.50 -41.75 26.63
CA ASP A 161 -10.38 -40.79 25.97
C ASP A 161 -10.73 -39.61 26.91
N LEU A 162 -9.77 -38.73 27.20
CA LEU A 162 -10.06 -37.44 27.81
C LEU A 162 -10.22 -36.38 26.70
N PRO A 163 -11.38 -35.69 26.61
CA PRO A 163 -11.52 -34.51 25.77
C PRO A 163 -10.63 -33.42 26.36
N GLY A 164 -9.39 -33.38 25.88
CA GLY A 164 -8.36 -32.48 26.34
C GLY A 164 -8.84 -31.04 26.20
N ASN A 165 -8.60 -30.26 27.26
CA ASN A 165 -8.41 -28.82 27.15
C ASN A 165 -7.43 -28.58 26.02
N GLY A 166 -7.97 -28.37 24.81
CA GLY A 166 -7.19 -28.06 23.63
C GLY A 166 -6.39 -26.82 23.97
N ASP A 167 -5.08 -27.00 24.02
CA ASP A 167 -4.10 -25.97 24.30
C ASP A 167 -4.28 -24.88 23.25
N LYS A 168 -5.15 -23.90 23.55
CA LYS A 168 -5.49 -22.75 22.70
C LYS A 168 -4.30 -21.82 22.50
N SER A 169 -3.13 -22.15 23.06
CA SER A 169 -1.87 -21.53 22.72
C SER A 169 -1.31 -21.99 21.37
N ALA A 170 -2.10 -22.74 20.56
CA ALA A 170 -1.85 -22.99 19.14
C ALA A 170 -1.23 -21.73 18.51
N GLN A 171 0.08 -21.84 18.30
CA GLN A 171 0.95 -20.70 18.06
C GLN A 171 0.45 -19.97 16.82
N LYS A 172 -0.14 -18.79 17.02
CA LYS A 172 -0.76 -17.99 15.94
C LYS A 172 0.27 -17.85 14.81
N ASP A 173 -0.03 -18.44 13.65
CA ASP A 173 0.87 -18.42 12.49
C ASP A 173 1.24 -16.96 12.21
N PRO A 174 2.51 -16.55 12.33
CA PRO A 174 2.86 -15.15 12.16
C PRO A 174 2.56 -14.63 10.75
N ALA A 175 2.32 -15.51 9.77
CA ALA A 175 1.84 -15.11 8.44
C ALA A 175 0.37 -14.67 8.40
N SER A 176 -0.43 -14.96 9.43
CA SER A 176 -1.81 -14.42 9.53
C SER A 176 -1.82 -12.90 9.72
N GLU A 177 -0.70 -12.33 10.20
CA GLU A 177 -0.49 -10.89 10.37
C GLU A 177 0.00 -10.18 9.09
N VAL A 178 0.20 -10.93 8.01
CA VAL A 178 0.67 -10.41 6.73
C VAL A 178 -0.45 -10.44 5.71
N LEU A 179 -0.71 -9.26 5.14
CA LEU A 179 -1.70 -9.03 4.11
C LEU A 179 -1.03 -8.62 2.82
N ILE A 180 -1.48 -9.23 1.74
CA ILE A 180 -0.89 -9.14 0.43
C ILE A 180 -1.92 -8.57 -0.54
N PHE A 181 -1.52 -7.50 -1.21
CA PHE A 181 -2.17 -7.05 -2.43
C PHE A 181 -1.48 -7.74 -3.60
N TYR A 182 -2.26 -8.47 -4.39
CA TYR A 182 -1.86 -9.11 -5.63
C TYR A 182 -2.97 -8.85 -6.64
N ASP A 183 -2.72 -8.02 -7.67
CA ASP A 183 -3.77 -7.45 -8.54
C ASP A 183 -4.84 -8.46 -9.01
N PHE A 184 -4.44 -9.67 -9.39
CA PHE A 184 -5.30 -10.75 -9.86
C PHE A 184 -6.25 -11.30 -8.79
N SER A 185 -5.81 -11.30 -7.53
CA SER A 185 -6.59 -11.75 -6.38
C SER A 185 -7.28 -10.59 -5.67
N SER A 186 -6.74 -9.36 -5.78
CA SER A 186 -7.18 -8.20 -5.02
C SER A 186 -8.17 -7.31 -5.76
N LEU A 187 -8.32 -7.47 -7.08
CA LEU A 187 -9.27 -6.74 -7.92
C LEU A 187 -10.07 -7.69 -8.83
N PRO A 188 -11.33 -7.35 -9.17
CA PRO A 188 -12.15 -8.18 -10.05
C PRO A 188 -11.48 -8.52 -11.39
N GLN A 189 -11.59 -9.77 -11.82
CA GLN A 189 -11.00 -10.28 -13.06
C GLN A 189 -12.08 -10.64 -14.08
N GLU A 190 -11.72 -10.72 -15.37
CA GLU A 190 -12.69 -11.08 -16.42
C GLU A 190 -13.14 -12.56 -16.32
N PRO A 191 -14.40 -12.87 -16.66
CA PRO A 191 -15.47 -11.91 -17.02
C PRO A 191 -16.00 -11.15 -15.80
N ARG A 192 -16.12 -9.81 -15.90
CA ARG A 192 -16.64 -8.96 -14.83
C ARG A 192 -18.14 -8.68 -14.98
N THR A 193 -18.87 -8.64 -13.87
CA THR A 193 -20.19 -7.99 -13.79
C THR A 193 -20.06 -6.46 -13.98
N GLU A 194 -21.18 -5.73 -14.18
CA GLU A 194 -21.12 -4.27 -14.28
C GLU A 194 -20.59 -3.63 -12.99
N ASP A 195 -21.05 -4.09 -11.83
CA ASP A 195 -20.57 -3.62 -10.53
C ASP A 195 -19.06 -3.91 -10.35
N GLU A 196 -18.60 -5.10 -10.77
CA GLU A 196 -17.18 -5.46 -10.74
C GLU A 196 -16.32 -4.61 -11.69
N LYS A 197 -16.87 -4.14 -12.82
CA LYS A 197 -16.17 -3.20 -13.70
C LYS A 197 -15.97 -1.85 -13.04
N GLU A 198 -16.98 -1.37 -12.32
CA GLU A 198 -16.87 -0.13 -11.56
C GLU A 198 -15.84 -0.26 -10.43
N ILE A 199 -15.93 -1.33 -9.63
CA ILE A 199 -14.94 -1.64 -8.57
C ILE A 199 -13.54 -1.73 -9.17
N PHE A 200 -13.36 -2.45 -10.29
CA PHE A 200 -12.06 -2.57 -10.95
C PHE A 200 -11.54 -1.20 -11.40
N LYS A 201 -12.38 -0.38 -12.03
CA LYS A 201 -12.00 0.97 -12.50
C LYS A 201 -11.57 1.87 -11.34
N ILE A 202 -12.35 1.89 -10.25
CA ILE A 202 -12.06 2.64 -9.04
C ILE A 202 -10.76 2.13 -8.40
N GLY A 203 -10.62 0.81 -8.24
CA GLY A 203 -9.45 0.16 -7.68
C GLY A 203 -8.16 0.47 -8.44
N ILE A 204 -8.19 0.42 -9.78
CA ILE A 204 -7.05 0.78 -10.62
C ILE A 204 -6.66 2.25 -10.44
N ASN A 205 -7.64 3.16 -10.39
CA ASN A 205 -7.37 4.58 -10.19
C ASN A 205 -6.81 4.88 -8.78
N GLY A 206 -7.17 4.06 -7.79
CA GLY A 206 -6.70 4.16 -6.42
C GLY A 206 -5.33 3.51 -6.14
N LEU A 207 -4.68 2.91 -7.14
CA LEU A 207 -3.41 2.20 -6.92
C LEU A 207 -2.28 3.13 -6.45
N ASN A 208 -2.26 4.39 -6.90
CA ASN A 208 -1.29 5.39 -6.42
C ASN A 208 -1.35 5.58 -4.90
N ASP A 209 -2.57 5.58 -4.36
CA ASP A 209 -2.79 5.79 -2.94
C ASP A 209 -2.38 4.55 -2.17
N ILE A 210 -2.81 3.35 -2.59
CA ILE A 210 -2.47 2.11 -1.87
C ILE A 210 -0.96 1.84 -1.90
N LEU A 211 -0.27 2.06 -3.03
CA LEU A 211 1.18 1.88 -3.15
C LEU A 211 1.96 2.76 -2.16
N SER A 212 1.40 3.90 -1.77
CA SER A 212 2.02 4.81 -0.80
C SER A 212 1.99 4.30 0.64
N TYR A 213 1.16 3.30 0.93
CA TYR A 213 0.97 2.71 2.27
C TYR A 213 1.56 1.31 2.43
N MET A 214 1.96 0.69 1.32
CA MET A 214 2.38 -0.69 1.29
C MET A 214 3.88 -0.85 1.07
N ARG A 215 4.41 -1.97 1.55
CA ARG A 215 5.77 -2.42 1.21
C ARG A 215 5.74 -3.10 -0.14
N ILE A 216 6.56 -2.67 -1.08
CA ILE A 216 6.53 -3.19 -2.44
C ILE A 216 7.58 -4.28 -2.61
N VAL A 217 7.14 -5.43 -3.09
CA VAL A 217 7.96 -6.59 -3.43
C VAL A 217 7.95 -6.72 -4.95
N ILE A 218 9.11 -6.57 -5.57
CA ILE A 218 9.27 -6.78 -7.02
C ILE A 218 9.71 -8.22 -7.25
N LEU A 219 8.87 -8.97 -7.97
CA LEU A 219 9.23 -10.31 -8.43
C LEU A 219 9.81 -10.21 -9.84
N ASP A 220 11.12 -10.45 -9.98
CA ASP A 220 11.84 -10.25 -11.22
C ASP A 220 11.46 -11.30 -12.27
N ASN A 221 11.32 -10.77 -13.47
CA ASN A 221 11.27 -11.44 -14.75
C ASN A 221 12.14 -10.60 -15.69
N GLU A 222 12.88 -11.23 -16.59
CA GLU A 222 13.79 -10.54 -17.53
C GLU A 222 13.13 -9.34 -18.23
N GLU A 223 11.83 -9.46 -18.52
CA GLU A 223 10.99 -8.46 -19.20
C GLU A 223 10.07 -7.69 -18.25
N TYR A 224 10.30 -7.69 -16.93
CA TYR A 224 9.48 -6.96 -15.97
C TYR A 224 9.37 -5.47 -16.32
N MET A 225 10.50 -4.85 -16.67
CA MET A 225 10.59 -3.43 -17.02
C MET A 225 9.99 -3.09 -18.40
N SER A 226 9.70 -4.08 -19.24
CA SER A 226 9.05 -3.82 -20.52
C SER A 226 7.58 -3.47 -20.37
N ARG A 227 7.00 -3.55 -19.17
CA ARG A 227 5.58 -3.30 -18.92
C ARG A 227 5.40 -1.98 -18.18
N SER A 228 4.63 -1.06 -18.75
CA SER A 228 4.45 0.29 -18.19
C SER A 228 3.90 0.29 -16.76
N TRP A 229 3.00 -0.65 -16.44
CA TRP A 229 2.46 -0.83 -15.08
C TRP A 229 3.53 -1.25 -14.07
N CYS A 230 4.32 -2.27 -14.41
CA CYS A 230 5.44 -2.74 -13.59
C CYS A 230 6.46 -1.61 -13.37
N LEU A 231 6.77 -0.86 -14.43
CA LEU A 231 7.66 0.29 -14.37
C LEU A 231 7.17 1.35 -13.38
N MET A 232 5.86 1.61 -13.36
CA MET A 232 5.22 2.55 -12.45
C MET A 232 5.31 2.10 -11.00
N GLU A 233 4.97 0.85 -10.72
CA GLU A 233 5.02 0.29 -9.37
C GLU A 233 6.44 0.34 -8.81
N TYR A 234 7.44 -0.01 -9.64
CA TYR A 234 8.85 0.06 -9.26
C TYR A 234 9.32 1.50 -9.02
N PHE A 235 8.93 2.44 -9.89
CA PHE A 235 9.26 3.85 -9.72
C PHE A 235 8.64 4.42 -8.45
N ILE A 236 7.33 4.22 -8.24
CA ILE A 236 6.62 4.70 -7.05
C ILE A 236 7.22 4.10 -5.79
N GLY A 237 7.49 2.78 -5.79
CA GLY A 237 8.09 2.12 -4.64
C GLY A 237 9.49 2.63 -4.31
N SER A 238 10.31 2.87 -5.32
CA SER A 238 11.64 3.45 -5.16
C SER A 238 11.55 4.89 -4.67
N PHE A 239 10.72 5.72 -5.30
CA PHE A 239 10.53 7.13 -4.93
C PHE A 239 10.00 7.29 -3.50
N LYS A 240 9.11 6.40 -3.07
CA LYS A 240 8.53 6.43 -1.72
C LYS A 240 9.42 5.74 -0.69
N GLY A 241 10.44 5.03 -1.13
CA GLY A 241 11.31 4.22 -0.26
C GLY A 241 10.71 2.89 0.18
N SER A 242 9.51 2.52 -0.30
CA SER A 242 8.72 1.36 0.14
C SER A 242 9.14 0.03 -0.45
N LEU A 243 10.08 0.04 -1.38
CA LEU A 243 10.67 -1.14 -1.97
C LEU A 243 11.41 -1.98 -0.91
N VAL A 244 11.00 -3.23 -0.70
CA VAL A 244 11.62 -4.14 0.30
C VAL A 244 12.33 -5.32 -0.34
N LEU A 245 11.96 -5.67 -1.57
CA LEU A 245 12.65 -6.66 -2.38
C LEU A 245 12.74 -6.10 -3.80
N ASP A 246 13.98 -5.95 -4.26
CA ASP A 246 14.30 -5.49 -5.60
C ASP A 246 15.12 -6.57 -6.31
N GLU A 247 14.44 -7.53 -6.91
CA GLU A 247 15.11 -8.54 -7.72
C GLU A 247 15.61 -7.96 -9.06
N LYS A 248 15.18 -6.75 -9.46
CA LYS A 248 15.61 -6.12 -10.72
C LYS A 248 17.00 -5.47 -10.61
N GLY A 249 17.26 -4.80 -9.49
CA GLY A 249 18.56 -4.21 -9.18
C GLY A 249 18.99 -3.08 -10.12
N ASP A 250 18.06 -2.22 -10.57
CA ASP A 250 18.43 -1.02 -11.33
C ASP A 250 19.11 0.01 -10.41
N ASP A 251 20.37 0.35 -10.70
CA ASP A 251 21.19 1.27 -9.89
C ASP A 251 20.52 2.63 -9.67
N ARG A 252 19.75 3.13 -10.63
CA ARG A 252 19.07 4.43 -10.52
C ARG A 252 17.89 4.33 -9.57
N MET A 253 17.11 3.26 -9.63
CA MET A 253 16.02 3.02 -8.69
C MET A 253 16.55 2.77 -7.28
N HIS A 254 17.68 2.07 -7.16
CA HIS A 254 18.37 1.95 -5.88
C HIS A 254 18.79 3.33 -5.33
N GLN A 255 19.44 4.16 -6.15
CA GLN A 255 19.81 5.53 -5.74
C GLN A 255 18.58 6.38 -5.37
N LEU A 256 17.48 6.26 -6.12
CA LEU A 256 16.22 6.95 -5.83
C LEU A 256 15.67 6.52 -4.48
N GLN A 257 15.66 5.21 -4.21
CA GLN A 257 15.26 4.66 -2.92
C GLN A 257 16.16 5.17 -1.79
N GLN A 258 17.48 5.21 -1.99
CA GLN A 258 18.41 5.72 -1.00
C GLN A 258 18.12 7.16 -0.62
N LEU A 259 17.85 8.01 -1.60
CA LEU A 259 17.47 9.41 -1.37
C LEU A 259 16.14 9.52 -0.62
N ALA A 260 15.19 8.61 -0.88
CA ALA A 260 13.89 8.59 -0.22
C ALA A 260 14.01 8.23 1.28
N VAL A 261 14.78 7.19 1.62
CA VAL A 261 14.83 6.65 2.99
C VAL A 261 15.92 7.25 3.87
N THR A 262 17.01 7.76 3.30
CA THR A 262 18.13 8.27 4.09
C THR A 262 17.72 9.59 4.75
N PRO A 263 17.63 9.63 6.10
CA PRO A 263 17.38 10.88 6.78
C PRO A 263 18.57 11.81 6.55
N ASN A 264 18.25 13.08 6.36
CA ASN A 264 19.20 14.18 6.19
C ASN A 264 19.97 14.43 7.51
N SER A 265 20.92 13.54 7.84
CA SER A 265 21.62 13.49 9.14
C SER A 265 22.76 14.51 9.27
N ALA A 266 23.26 15.03 8.16
CA ALA A 266 24.39 15.96 8.11
C ALA A 266 24.00 17.44 8.22
N ILE A 267 22.71 17.75 8.36
CA ILE A 267 22.23 19.12 8.26
C ILE A 267 22.09 19.74 9.65
N GLY A 268 22.75 20.89 9.83
CA GLY A 268 22.62 21.69 11.03
C GLY A 268 21.14 22.02 11.32
N TRP A 269 20.80 22.17 12.59
CA TRP A 269 19.42 22.36 13.08
C TRP A 269 18.74 23.66 12.60
N ALA A 270 19.41 24.46 11.77
CA ALA A 270 18.84 25.66 11.17
C ALA A 270 17.77 25.26 10.14
N LYS A 271 16.56 25.84 10.28
CA LYS A 271 15.42 25.57 9.38
C LYS A 271 15.76 25.78 7.89
N SER A 272 16.60 26.76 7.57
CA SER A 272 17.05 27.04 6.21
C SER A 272 17.92 25.93 5.63
N ALA A 273 18.83 25.35 6.43
CA ALA A 273 19.71 24.27 6.00
C ALA A 273 18.91 22.97 5.75
N VAL A 274 17.86 22.72 6.57
CA VAL A 274 16.93 21.60 6.36
C VAL A 274 16.14 21.78 5.06
N ALA A 275 15.54 22.95 4.86
CA ALA A 275 14.81 23.26 3.62
C ALA A 275 15.71 23.16 2.36
N GLU A 276 16.95 23.65 2.44
CA GLU A 276 17.92 23.56 1.35
C GLU A 276 18.29 22.11 1.01
N ALA A 277 18.56 21.28 2.02
CA ALA A 277 18.87 19.88 1.79
C ALA A 277 17.68 19.09 1.25
N GLU A 278 16.46 19.42 1.68
CA GLU A 278 15.23 18.88 1.08
C GLU A 278 15.07 19.32 -0.38
N ALA A 279 15.43 20.57 -0.71
CA ALA A 279 15.44 21.05 -2.09
C ALA A 279 16.42 20.26 -2.97
N ILE A 280 17.68 20.12 -2.51
CA ILE A 280 18.72 19.36 -3.21
C ILE A 280 18.28 17.89 -3.38
N ARG A 281 17.72 17.30 -2.33
CA ARG A 281 17.21 15.92 -2.34
C ARG A 281 16.07 15.76 -3.34
N GLY A 282 15.05 16.60 -3.28
CA GLY A 282 13.92 16.59 -4.20
C GLY A 282 14.34 16.79 -5.65
N SER A 283 15.30 17.67 -5.91
CA SER A 283 15.87 17.90 -7.23
C SER A 283 16.62 16.68 -7.77
N ARG A 284 17.45 16.02 -6.94
CA ARG A 284 18.13 14.77 -7.32
C ARG A 284 17.14 13.65 -7.62
N MET A 285 16.13 13.47 -6.76
CA MET A 285 15.07 12.48 -6.99
C MET A 285 14.33 12.76 -8.30
N GLY A 286 14.00 14.03 -8.58
CA GLY A 286 13.35 14.42 -9.83
C GLY A 286 14.23 14.22 -11.07
N ASN A 287 15.55 14.45 -10.97
CA ASN A 287 16.48 14.17 -12.06
C ASN A 287 16.58 12.67 -12.38
N ILE A 288 16.67 11.83 -11.34
CA ILE A 288 16.66 10.37 -11.52
C ILE A 288 15.34 9.94 -12.17
N ALA A 289 14.21 10.44 -11.65
CA ALA A 289 12.89 10.19 -12.21
C ALA A 289 12.82 10.55 -13.70
N MET A 290 13.20 11.77 -14.08
CA MET A 290 13.22 12.22 -15.48
C MET A 290 14.06 11.30 -16.36
N SER A 291 15.28 10.96 -15.94
CA SER A 291 16.18 10.11 -16.74
C SER A 291 15.61 8.71 -16.94
N PHE A 292 14.97 8.16 -15.91
CA PHE A 292 14.33 6.87 -15.95
C PHE A 292 13.09 6.87 -16.85
N PHE A 293 12.27 7.93 -16.80
CA PHE A 293 11.09 8.05 -17.66
C PHE A 293 11.45 8.19 -19.14
N ALA A 294 12.42 9.05 -19.44
CA ALA A 294 12.88 9.29 -20.81
C ALA A 294 13.25 7.98 -21.53
N GLU A 295 13.92 7.08 -20.81
CA GLU A 295 14.46 5.84 -21.34
C GLU A 295 13.50 4.66 -21.20
N SER A 296 12.96 4.42 -20.01
CA SER A 296 12.24 3.18 -19.73
C SER A 296 10.78 3.26 -20.14
N PHE A 297 10.11 4.40 -19.90
CA PHE A 297 8.67 4.50 -20.18
C PHE A 297 8.39 4.59 -21.69
N SER A 298 9.24 5.31 -22.43
CA SER A 298 9.14 5.44 -23.89
C SER A 298 9.23 4.09 -24.61
N ASN A 299 10.01 3.16 -24.06
CA ASN A 299 10.24 1.82 -24.59
C ASN A 299 9.34 0.74 -23.95
N SER A 300 8.45 1.11 -23.02
CA SER A 300 7.59 0.15 -22.35
C SER A 300 6.32 -0.16 -23.18
N ASP A 301 5.94 -1.43 -23.18
CA ASP A 301 4.74 -1.95 -23.79
C ASP A 301 3.52 -1.77 -22.87
N VAL A 302 2.41 -1.38 -23.48
CA VAL A 302 1.08 -1.43 -22.89
C VAL A 302 0.26 -2.55 -23.54
N THR A 303 -0.51 -3.29 -22.75
CA THR A 303 -1.37 -4.35 -23.30
C THR A 303 -2.44 -3.77 -24.23
N LYS A 304 -2.98 -2.60 -23.87
CA LYS A 304 -3.98 -1.86 -24.64
C LYS A 304 -3.52 -0.42 -24.77
N GLY A 305 -3.72 0.19 -25.94
CA GLY A 305 -3.38 1.60 -26.16
C GLY A 305 -4.08 2.55 -25.16
N THR A 306 -5.28 2.21 -24.70
CA THR A 306 -6.02 2.94 -23.67
C THR A 306 -5.34 2.92 -22.30
N ASP A 307 -4.61 1.84 -21.98
CA ASP A 307 -3.93 1.71 -20.69
C ASP A 307 -2.79 2.73 -20.59
N ARG A 308 -2.18 3.11 -21.73
CA ARG A 308 -1.10 4.10 -21.75
C ARG A 308 -1.56 5.44 -21.19
N GLN A 309 -2.70 5.95 -21.64
CA GLN A 309 -3.22 7.24 -21.17
C GLN A 309 -3.52 7.19 -19.67
N VAL A 310 -4.15 6.12 -19.19
CA VAL A 310 -4.45 5.94 -17.76
C VAL A 310 -3.16 5.94 -16.95
N ILE A 311 -2.15 5.17 -17.36
CA ILE A 311 -0.85 5.12 -16.67
C ILE A 311 -0.17 6.49 -16.72
N GLU A 312 -0.19 7.19 -17.85
CA GLU A 312 0.34 8.55 -17.97
C GLU A 312 -0.38 9.52 -17.02
N ASP A 313 -1.72 9.46 -16.90
CA ASP A 313 -2.50 10.33 -16.01
C ASP A 313 -2.19 10.05 -14.53
N VAL A 314 -2.03 8.77 -14.19
CA VAL A 314 -1.60 8.30 -12.87
C VAL A 314 -0.19 8.82 -12.54
N PHE A 315 0.74 8.79 -13.50
CA PHE A 315 2.07 9.39 -13.34
C PHE A 315 2.05 10.92 -13.27
N ARG A 316 1.25 11.60 -14.11
CA ARG A 316 1.10 13.07 -14.06
C ARG A 316 0.70 13.50 -12.68
N THR A 317 -0.31 12.83 -12.13
CA THR A 317 -0.78 13.04 -10.77
C THR A 317 0.32 12.79 -9.75
N PHE A 318 1.04 11.66 -9.87
CA PHE A 318 2.14 11.35 -8.97
C PHE A 318 3.25 12.41 -8.99
N ILE A 319 3.74 12.77 -10.18
CA ILE A 319 4.82 13.75 -10.37
C ILE A 319 4.41 15.10 -9.79
N ARG A 320 3.21 15.59 -10.14
CA ARG A 320 2.68 16.86 -9.63
C ARG A 320 2.60 16.90 -8.11
N ASP A 321 2.18 15.79 -7.50
CA ASP A 321 1.93 15.74 -6.06
C ASP A 321 3.22 15.53 -5.25
N ASN A 322 4.24 14.89 -5.84
CA ASN A 322 5.43 14.43 -5.13
C ASN A 322 6.74 15.12 -5.54
N ILE A 323 6.84 15.69 -6.74
CA ILE A 323 8.01 16.45 -7.20
C ILE A 323 7.71 17.94 -7.03
N ARG A 324 8.67 18.64 -6.40
CA ARG A 324 8.57 20.07 -6.11
C ARG A 324 9.63 20.82 -6.88
N THR A 325 9.25 21.97 -7.43
CA THR A 325 10.20 23.02 -7.77
C THR A 325 10.56 23.78 -6.51
N TRP A 326 11.74 24.38 -6.48
CA TRP A 326 12.23 25.10 -5.32
C TRP A 326 12.73 26.48 -5.76
N THR A 327 12.16 27.50 -5.13
CA THR A 327 12.51 28.89 -5.35
C THR A 327 13.08 29.47 -4.07
N HIS A 328 14.19 30.19 -4.18
CA HIS A 328 14.77 30.89 -3.05
C HIS A 328 14.14 32.29 -2.91
N GLU A 329 13.39 32.50 -1.83
CA GLU A 329 12.82 33.81 -1.49
C GLU A 329 13.74 34.54 -0.50
N PRO A 330 14.12 35.82 -0.76
CA PRO A 330 14.86 36.61 0.23
C PRO A 330 14.15 36.60 1.58
N TYR A 331 14.89 36.34 2.67
CA TYR A 331 14.41 36.27 4.07
C TYR A 331 13.56 35.05 4.46
N VAL A 332 12.96 34.34 3.50
CA VAL A 332 12.19 33.10 3.77
C VAL A 332 13.07 31.85 3.56
N GLY A 333 14.02 31.92 2.62
CA GLY A 333 14.87 30.81 2.23
C GLY A 333 14.24 29.99 1.09
N TRP A 334 14.54 28.70 1.05
CA TRP A 334 14.00 27.79 0.03
C TRP A 334 12.54 27.45 0.29
N LYS A 335 11.69 27.73 -0.70
CA LYS A 335 10.27 27.41 -0.66
C LYS A 335 9.92 26.42 -1.77
N PRO A 336 9.20 25.33 -1.45
CA PRO A 336 8.71 24.42 -2.46
C PRO A 336 7.52 25.04 -3.20
N ALA A 337 7.45 24.82 -4.50
CA ALA A 337 6.31 25.11 -5.35
C ALA A 337 5.85 23.81 -6.06
N PHE A 338 4.58 23.79 -6.45
CA PHE A 338 4.04 22.71 -7.27
C PHE A 338 4.61 22.84 -8.69
N LEU A 339 4.71 21.71 -9.38
CA LEU A 339 4.99 21.72 -10.81
C LEU A 339 3.76 22.20 -11.58
N GLU A 340 3.99 23.08 -12.54
CA GLU A 340 2.98 23.44 -13.53
C GLU A 340 2.69 22.28 -14.48
N ALA A 341 1.50 22.27 -15.08
CA ALA A 341 1.07 21.18 -15.96
C ALA A 341 2.05 20.97 -17.13
N ASP A 342 2.56 22.04 -17.74
CA ASP A 342 3.54 21.95 -18.81
C ASP A 342 4.87 21.33 -18.33
N GLN A 343 5.29 21.62 -17.10
CA GLN A 343 6.51 21.06 -16.52
C GLN A 343 6.39 19.57 -16.27
N VAL A 344 5.23 19.12 -15.76
CA VAL A 344 4.93 17.68 -15.61
C VAL A 344 4.99 16.98 -16.96
N ASP A 345 4.41 17.59 -17.99
CA ASP A 345 4.36 17.03 -19.34
C ASP A 345 5.75 16.94 -19.98
N ARG A 346 6.60 17.94 -19.73
CA ARG A 346 8.00 17.93 -20.16
C ARG A 346 8.78 16.81 -19.49
N ILE A 347 8.60 16.60 -18.17
CA ILE A 347 9.21 15.49 -17.43
C ILE A 347 8.83 14.14 -18.04
N LEU A 348 7.54 13.94 -18.37
CA LEU A 348 7.07 12.69 -18.97
C LEU A 348 7.61 12.43 -20.37
N ARG A 349 7.92 13.48 -21.13
CA ARG A 349 8.64 13.38 -22.40
C ARG A 349 10.15 13.19 -22.24
N GLY A 350 10.65 13.11 -21.00
CA GLY A 350 12.07 13.01 -20.71
C GLY A 350 12.85 14.31 -20.91
N GLU A 351 12.15 15.44 -21.05
CA GLU A 351 12.79 16.74 -21.15
C GLU A 351 13.29 17.19 -19.78
N ARG A 352 14.44 17.87 -19.76
CA ARG A 352 15.00 18.43 -18.52
C ARG A 352 14.17 19.63 -18.06
N VAL A 353 13.66 19.55 -16.84
CA VAL A 353 13.03 20.67 -16.13
C VAL A 353 13.96 21.10 -14.98
N ARG A 354 14.19 22.42 -14.85
CA ARG A 354 14.93 22.94 -13.70
C ARG A 354 14.02 22.87 -12.47
N LEU A 355 14.40 22.05 -11.50
CA LEU A 355 13.67 21.90 -10.24
C LEU A 355 14.16 22.84 -9.15
N ILE A 356 15.32 23.47 -9.33
CA ILE A 356 15.87 24.47 -8.42
C ILE A 356 16.29 25.67 -9.25
N ASP A 357 15.69 26.82 -8.95
CA ASP A 357 16.15 28.09 -9.47
C ASP A 357 17.20 28.66 -8.51
N PHE A 358 18.47 28.40 -8.82
CA PHE A 358 19.57 29.05 -8.14
C PHE A 358 19.56 30.54 -8.51
N PRO A 359 19.54 31.45 -7.53
CA PRO A 359 19.66 32.87 -7.84
C PRO A 359 21.02 33.11 -8.55
N GLU A 360 21.02 33.95 -9.57
CA GLU A 360 22.24 34.34 -10.33
C GLU A 360 23.28 35.08 -9.47
N THR A 361 23.03 35.23 -8.16
CA THR A 361 23.73 36.09 -7.21
C THR A 361 25.16 35.65 -6.87
N GLY A 362 25.72 34.65 -7.55
CA GLY A 362 27.12 34.25 -7.36
C GLY A 362 27.42 33.66 -5.98
N LEU A 363 26.40 33.17 -5.27
CA LEU A 363 26.62 32.37 -4.07
C LEU A 363 27.48 31.15 -4.43
N PRO A 364 28.44 30.76 -3.57
CA PRO A 364 29.35 29.68 -3.87
C PRO A 364 28.56 28.43 -4.24
N ILE A 365 28.86 27.86 -5.41
CA ILE A 365 28.37 26.55 -5.84
C ILE A 365 28.69 25.59 -4.70
N LEU A 366 27.68 25.25 -3.91
CA LEU A 366 27.85 24.36 -2.78
C LEU A 366 28.34 23.04 -3.37
N LYS A 367 29.53 22.61 -2.92
CA LYS A 367 30.07 21.30 -3.28
C LYS A 367 29.12 20.26 -2.70
N ILE A 368 28.18 19.84 -3.53
CA ILE A 368 27.36 18.67 -3.23
C ILE A 368 28.36 17.53 -2.98
N PRO A 369 28.20 16.74 -1.91
CA PRO A 369 29.08 15.59 -1.69
C PRO A 369 29.12 14.75 -2.98
N GLU A 370 30.31 14.67 -3.58
CA GLU A 370 30.53 13.91 -4.83
C GLU A 370 30.22 12.42 -4.59
N GLU A 371 30.40 11.94 -3.37
CA GLU A 371 30.05 10.60 -2.93
C GLU A 371 29.18 10.68 -1.68
N ILE A 372 27.88 10.41 -1.84
CA ILE A 372 27.11 9.82 -0.74
C ILE A 372 27.69 8.41 -0.62
N LYS A 373 28.22 8.01 0.54
CA LYS A 373 28.69 6.63 0.76
C LYS A 373 27.51 5.68 0.45
N THR A 374 27.60 5.03 -0.71
CA THR A 374 26.53 4.25 -1.36
C THR A 374 26.29 2.88 -0.73
N THR A 375 27.10 2.48 0.25
CA THR A 375 26.90 1.24 0.97
C THR A 375 25.76 1.39 1.97
N VAL A 376 24.54 1.14 1.51
CA VAL A 376 23.54 0.54 2.39
C VAL A 376 23.91 -0.92 2.57
N PRO A 377 24.07 -1.40 3.81
CA PRO A 377 24.26 -2.81 4.03
C PRO A 377 23.02 -3.51 3.46
N GLN A 378 23.24 -4.47 2.55
CA GLN A 378 22.21 -5.45 2.23
C GLN A 378 21.99 -6.27 3.50
N PHE A 379 21.19 -5.70 4.38
CA PHE A 379 20.77 -6.32 5.60
C PHE A 379 19.84 -7.48 5.24
N PRO A 380 20.00 -8.67 5.84
CA PRO A 380 19.02 -9.73 5.75
C PRO A 380 17.61 -9.16 5.95
N LEU A 381 16.60 -9.68 5.22
CA LEU A 381 15.22 -9.17 5.21
C LEU A 381 14.66 -8.88 6.62
N ASP A 382 15.13 -9.64 7.62
CA ASP A 382 14.71 -9.54 9.01
C ASP A 382 15.33 -8.36 9.78
N SER A 383 16.49 -7.83 9.40
CA SER A 383 17.16 -6.71 10.09
C SER A 383 16.93 -5.33 9.45
N GLN A 384 16.43 -5.25 8.20
CA GLN A 384 15.90 -3.98 7.66
C GLN A 384 14.66 -3.49 8.43
N ARG A 385 13.97 -4.43 9.09
CA ARG A 385 12.72 -4.25 9.81
C ARG A 385 12.81 -3.19 10.92
N ASP A 386 13.85 -3.23 11.73
CA ASP A 386 13.97 -2.38 12.92
C ASP A 386 14.45 -0.95 12.58
N VAL A 387 15.18 -0.80 11.47
CA VAL A 387 15.73 0.51 11.04
C VAL A 387 14.67 1.32 10.29
N LEU A 388 13.84 0.68 9.47
CA LEU A 388 12.85 1.37 8.63
C LEU A 388 11.52 1.63 9.35
N GLU A 389 11.13 0.84 10.35
CA GLU A 389 9.84 1.00 11.03
C GLU A 389 9.61 2.41 11.63
N PRO A 390 10.58 3.03 12.34
CA PRO A 390 10.41 4.39 12.85
C PRO A 390 10.24 5.44 11.74
N PHE A 391 10.96 5.28 10.63
CA PHE A 391 10.83 6.15 9.45
C PHE A 391 9.45 6.03 8.80
N TRP A 392 8.93 4.81 8.63
CA TRP A 392 7.59 4.57 8.12
C TRP A 392 6.52 5.16 9.01
N ARG A 393 6.63 4.96 10.32
CA ARG A 393 5.70 5.56 11.29
C ARG A 393 5.65 7.09 11.15
N LYS A 394 6.80 7.75 10.96
CA LYS A 394 6.88 9.21 10.75
C LYS A 394 6.28 9.64 9.40
N ASN A 395 6.53 8.90 8.32
CA ASN A 395 5.99 9.21 6.99
C ASN A 395 4.46 9.05 6.93
N VAL A 396 3.93 7.98 7.52
CA VAL A 396 2.47 7.75 7.60
C VAL A 396 1.80 8.86 8.41
N VAL A 397 2.39 9.29 9.53
CA VAL A 397 1.86 10.42 10.33
C VAL A 397 1.83 11.73 9.55
N LEU A 398 2.94 12.11 8.88
CA LEU A 398 3.00 13.34 8.09
C LEU A 398 2.01 13.34 6.91
N ARG A 399 1.75 12.17 6.32
CA ARG A 399 0.80 12.01 5.20
C ARG A 399 -0.65 11.94 5.65
N GLY A 400 -0.92 11.29 6.78
CA GLY A 400 -2.23 11.30 7.43
C GLY A 400 -2.71 12.73 7.71
N CYS A 401 -1.80 13.66 8.04
CA CYS A 401 -2.13 15.08 8.16
C CYS A 401 -2.59 15.73 6.84
N ASN A 402 -2.06 15.31 5.69
CA ASN A 402 -2.40 15.89 4.38
C ASN A 402 -3.75 15.36 3.85
N ALA A 403 -4.01 14.06 4.06
CA ALA A 403 -5.31 13.44 3.81
C ALA A 403 -6.38 13.96 4.77
N SER A 404 -6.05 14.09 6.06
CA SER A 404 -6.93 14.73 7.06
C SER A 404 -7.22 16.18 6.69
N ALA A 405 -6.23 16.96 6.23
CA ALA A 405 -6.44 18.32 5.75
C ALA A 405 -7.35 18.36 4.52
N ARG A 406 -7.16 17.48 3.53
CA ARG A 406 -8.07 17.34 2.38
C ARG A 406 -9.48 16.96 2.82
N TYR A 407 -9.63 16.04 3.77
CA TYR A 407 -10.92 15.64 4.32
C TYR A 407 -11.61 16.78 5.09
N PHE A 408 -10.89 17.49 5.97
CA PHE A 408 -11.44 18.64 6.69
C PHE A 408 -11.81 19.79 5.75
N LEU A 409 -10.99 20.06 4.73
CA LEU A 409 -11.29 21.08 3.71
C LEU A 409 -12.50 20.73 2.83
N LEU A 410 -12.76 19.44 2.61
CA LEU A 410 -13.89 18.96 1.80
C LEU A 410 -15.17 18.72 2.62
N ASN A 411 -15.09 18.61 3.95
CA ASN A 411 -16.22 18.21 4.80
C ASN A 411 -16.57 19.20 5.92
N ASP A 412 -15.76 20.24 6.17
CA ASP A 412 -16.11 21.32 7.09
C ASP A 412 -16.64 22.53 6.30
N SER A 413 -17.93 22.85 6.49
CA SER A 413 -18.57 24.02 5.90
C SER A 413 -17.89 25.36 6.27
N ALA A 414 -17.16 25.41 7.39
CA ALA A 414 -16.34 26.56 7.78
C ALA A 414 -15.00 26.60 7.03
N ALA A 415 -14.41 25.44 6.73
CA ALA A 415 -13.17 25.32 5.94
C ALA A 415 -13.42 25.52 4.44
N GLN A 416 -14.62 25.22 3.93
CA GLN A 416 -15.08 25.60 2.59
C GLN A 416 -14.98 27.12 2.38
N LYS A 417 -15.27 27.89 3.43
CA LYS A 417 -15.17 29.36 3.44
C LYS A 417 -13.72 29.86 3.38
N GLU A 418 -12.80 29.14 4.00
CA GLU A 418 -11.35 29.40 3.91
C GLU A 418 -10.79 28.98 2.54
N TRP A 419 -11.23 27.85 1.98
CA TRP A 419 -10.89 27.44 0.62
C TRP A 419 -11.44 28.41 -0.43
N ASP A 420 -12.67 28.90 -0.26
CA ASP A 420 -13.25 29.97 -1.09
C ASP A 420 -12.49 31.29 -0.91
N MET A 421 -11.93 31.56 0.28
CA MET A 421 -11.05 32.71 0.53
C MET A 421 -9.70 32.55 -0.17
N VAL A 422 -9.10 31.35 -0.15
CA VAL A 422 -7.85 31.01 -0.86
C VAL A 422 -8.05 31.04 -2.37
N GLN A 423 -9.21 30.62 -2.87
CA GLN A 423 -9.62 30.74 -4.27
C GLN A 423 -9.84 32.22 -4.66
N LYS A 424 -10.54 33.01 -3.83
CA LYS A 424 -10.77 34.45 -4.08
C LYS A 424 -9.50 35.29 -4.02
N THR A 425 -8.54 34.95 -3.17
CA THR A 425 -7.25 35.66 -3.09
C THR A 425 -6.28 35.30 -4.22
N ASN A 426 -6.49 34.16 -4.91
CA ASN A 426 -5.69 33.75 -6.06
C ASN A 426 -6.37 33.99 -7.42
N ILE A 427 -7.59 34.54 -7.43
CA ILE A 427 -8.36 34.88 -8.64
C ILE A 427 -8.91 36.31 -8.48
N GLU A 428 -8.04 37.31 -8.35
CA GLU A 428 -8.36 38.64 -8.85
C GLU A 428 -7.44 38.91 -10.06
N PRO A 429 -7.99 39.01 -11.28
CA PRO A 429 -7.21 39.57 -12.37
C PRO A 429 -6.90 41.02 -12.01
N TRP A 430 -5.62 41.36 -11.97
CA TRP A 430 -5.18 42.75 -12.05
C TRP A 430 -5.73 43.34 -13.36
N GLU A 431 -6.81 44.10 -13.27
CA GLU A 431 -7.19 45.04 -14.34
C GLU A 431 -6.31 46.30 -14.21
N PRO A 432 -5.82 46.83 -15.35
CA PRO A 432 -4.75 47.85 -15.40
C PRO A 432 -5.11 49.23 -14.84
#